data_AF-A0A0C3B723-F1
#
_entry.id   AF-A0A0C3B723-F1
#
_cell.length_a   1.000
_cell.length_b   1.000
_cell.length_c   1.000
_cell.angle_alpha   90.00
_cell.angle_beta   90.00
_cell.angle_gamma   90.00
#
_symmetry.space_group_name_H-M   'P 1'
#
loop_
_entity.id
_entity.type
_entity.pdbx_description
1 polymer ?
#
loop_
_entity_poly.entity_id
_entity_poly.type
_entity_poly.pdbx_seq_one_letter_code
_entity_poly.pdbx_strand_id
1 'polypeptide(L)'
;LDAGGPGAYSQLLIIKEYMARLANDTGVDESDVYPADYFEMIGGVGFGGLIAVLLGRLRMNVDEAIEGLISVAGIVFPAETPEAIDREANTKNLKQAVEDLLQTKGIQPTTKMYNKNESTIKCKVVVATASSADLSHPILFRTYATRSTSLNPTIVEGICATMAIPSLFVPAKIGPRLREKSFVGGAVGANNPTRELLKEAANVFGKDKRVTQILSIGAG
;
A
#
# COMPACT_ATOMS: atom_id res chain seq x y z
N LEU A 1 0.71 1.12 8.57
CA LEU A 1 0.04 2.33 8.05
C LEU A 1 -1.43 2.04 7.97
N ASP A 2 -2.23 2.80 8.71
CA ASP A 2 -3.66 2.54 8.84
C ASP A 2 -4.42 2.99 7.60
N ALA A 3 -5.65 2.47 7.44
CA ALA A 3 -6.50 2.66 6.27
C ALA A 3 -6.61 4.11 5.80
N GLY A 4 -6.85 5.01 6.76
CA GLY A 4 -6.83 6.49 6.69
C GLY A 4 -7.36 7.13 5.42
N GLY A 5 -8.39 7.99 5.50
CA GLY A 5 -8.83 8.82 4.36
C GLY A 5 -7.82 9.95 4.02
N PRO A 6 -8.28 11.19 3.77
CA PRO A 6 -7.39 12.35 3.56
C PRO A 6 -6.31 12.52 4.66
N GLY A 7 -6.56 12.02 5.87
CA GLY A 7 -5.60 11.99 6.98
C GLY A 7 -4.34 11.15 6.75
N ALA A 8 -4.26 10.33 5.69
CA ALA A 8 -3.07 9.58 5.33
C ALA A 8 -1.85 10.49 5.04
N TYR A 9 -2.08 11.74 4.65
CA TYR A 9 -1.01 12.75 4.53
C TYR A 9 -0.27 12.97 5.86
N SER A 10 -0.98 12.96 7.00
CA SER A 10 -0.36 13.10 8.32
C SER A 10 0.57 11.94 8.66
N GLN A 11 0.26 10.73 8.17
CA GLN A 11 1.15 9.58 8.33
C GLN A 11 2.49 9.81 7.65
N LEU A 12 2.48 10.35 6.42
CA LEU A 12 3.71 10.68 5.69
C LEU A 12 4.51 11.80 6.37
N LEU A 13 3.85 12.82 6.94
CA LEU A 13 4.55 13.85 7.70
C LEU A 13 5.25 13.30 8.95
N ILE A 14 4.63 12.36 9.66
CA ILE A 14 5.26 11.68 10.80
C ILE A 14 6.47 10.85 10.34
N ILE A 15 6.33 10.13 9.22
CA ILE A 15 7.45 9.38 8.63
C ILE A 15 8.55 10.34 8.19
N LYS A 16 8.21 11.49 7.59
CA LYS A 16 9.18 12.49 7.14
C LYS A 16 10.05 12.97 8.29
N GLU A 17 9.43 13.40 9.39
CA GLU A 17 10.15 13.81 10.60
C GLU A 17 11.05 12.68 11.15
N TYR A 18 10.54 11.44 11.15
CA TYR A 18 11.33 10.28 11.59
C TYR A 18 12.56 10.05 10.70
N MET A 19 12.40 10.07 9.38
CA MET A 19 13.48 9.85 8.43
C MET A 19 14.47 11.02 8.38
N ALA A 20 14.01 12.26 8.59
CA ALA A 20 14.87 13.45 8.67
C ALA A 20 15.82 13.37 9.87
N ARG A 21 15.34 12.91 11.03
CA ARG A 21 16.20 12.65 12.20
C ARG A 21 17.22 11.55 11.92
N LEU A 22 16.78 10.47 11.26
CA LEU A 22 17.67 9.39 10.88
C LEU A 22 18.75 9.85 9.89
N ALA A 23 18.39 10.71 8.93
CA ALA A 23 19.31 11.33 7.98
C ALA A 23 20.38 12.14 8.72
N ASN A 24 19.97 12.99 9.66
CA ASN A 24 20.88 13.75 10.52
C ASN A 24 21.80 12.85 11.36
N ASP A 25 21.26 11.80 12.00
CA ASP A 25 22.03 10.89 12.85
C ASP A 25 23.04 10.04 12.05
N THR A 26 22.74 9.76 10.78
CA THR A 26 23.60 8.96 9.89
C THR A 26 24.51 9.80 8.98
N GLY A 27 24.34 11.13 8.97
CA GLY A 27 25.09 12.05 8.11
C GLY A 27 24.79 11.87 6.62
N VAL A 28 23.60 11.37 6.27
CA VAL A 28 23.11 11.20 4.90
C VAL A 28 22.13 12.34 4.59
N ASP A 29 22.09 12.80 3.33
CA ASP A 29 21.11 13.80 2.91
C ASP A 29 19.68 13.24 3.00
N GLU A 30 18.71 14.03 3.46
CA GLU A 30 17.31 13.59 3.62
C GLU A 30 16.73 13.01 2.32
N SER A 31 17.12 13.55 1.16
CA SER A 31 16.67 13.09 -0.15
C SER A 31 17.22 11.71 -0.54
N ASP A 32 18.31 11.28 0.11
CA ASP A 32 18.99 9.99 -0.10
C ASP A 32 18.63 8.93 0.97
N VAL A 33 17.68 9.24 1.86
CA VAL A 33 17.21 8.30 2.88
C VAL A 33 15.86 7.69 2.49
N TYR A 34 15.88 6.39 2.18
CA TYR A 34 14.71 5.63 1.73
C TYR A 34 14.17 4.74 2.84
N PRO A 35 12.88 4.83 3.22
CA PRO A 35 12.30 3.93 4.23
C PRO A 35 12.49 2.44 3.93
N ALA A 36 12.52 2.06 2.65
CA ALA A 36 12.78 0.68 2.21
C ALA A 36 14.17 0.13 2.60
N ASP A 37 15.13 0.99 2.98
CA ASP A 37 16.46 0.56 3.44
C ASP A 37 16.54 0.33 4.95
N TYR A 38 15.60 0.88 5.71
CA TYR A 38 15.59 0.85 7.17
C TYR A 38 14.48 -0.02 7.76
N PHE A 39 13.42 -0.29 7.00
CA PHE A 39 12.35 -1.20 7.40
C PHE A 39 12.42 -2.50 6.61
N GLU A 40 12.56 -3.65 7.29
CA GLU A 40 12.48 -4.96 6.63
C GLU A 40 11.08 -5.27 6.13
N MET A 41 10.05 -4.66 6.73
CA MET A 41 8.66 -4.88 6.35
C MET A 41 7.80 -3.62 6.55
N ILE A 42 7.03 -3.25 5.53
CA ILE A 42 6.05 -2.16 5.58
C ILE A 42 4.67 -2.72 5.24
N GLY A 43 3.68 -2.40 6.07
CA GLY A 43 2.32 -2.88 5.95
C GLY A 43 1.30 -1.75 5.87
N GLY A 44 0.30 -1.88 5.01
CA GLY A 44 -0.73 -0.86 4.83
C GLY A 44 -2.10 -1.39 4.43
N VAL A 45 -3.13 -0.59 4.71
CA VAL A 45 -4.52 -0.77 4.24
C VAL A 45 -4.98 0.56 3.63
N GLY A 46 -5.91 0.58 2.68
CA GLY A 46 -6.45 1.84 2.13
C GLY A 46 -5.35 2.74 1.55
N PHE A 47 -5.38 4.03 1.90
CA PHE A 47 -4.31 4.95 1.52
C PHE A 47 -3.00 4.59 2.22
N GLY A 48 -3.02 4.04 3.44
CA GLY A 48 -1.83 3.47 4.06
C GLY A 48 -1.23 2.31 3.24
N GLY A 49 -2.06 1.57 2.51
CA GLY A 49 -1.66 0.53 1.56
C GLY A 49 -0.98 1.10 0.32
N LEU A 50 -1.53 2.21 -0.23
CA LEU A 50 -0.87 3.00 -1.27
C LEU A 50 0.51 3.48 -0.78
N ILE A 51 0.57 4.13 0.38
CA ILE A 51 1.83 4.64 0.96
C ILE A 51 2.85 3.51 1.17
N ALA A 52 2.40 2.35 1.67
CA ALA A 52 3.28 1.19 1.84
C ALA A 52 3.91 0.73 0.52
N VAL A 53 3.15 0.78 -0.58
CA VAL A 53 3.65 0.47 -1.93
C VAL A 53 4.62 1.54 -2.43
N LEU A 54 4.30 2.83 -2.26
CA LEU A 54 5.16 3.95 -2.66
C LEU A 54 6.54 3.85 -1.98
N LEU A 55 6.55 3.78 -0.64
CA LEU A 55 7.77 3.76 0.16
C LEU A 55 8.57 2.47 -0.01
N GLY A 56 7.90 1.32 -0.06
CA GLY A 56 8.56 0.01 -0.04
C GLY A 56 8.79 -0.60 -1.42
N ARG A 57 7.73 -0.75 -2.22
CA ARG A 57 7.77 -1.51 -3.49
C ARG A 57 8.32 -0.67 -4.64
N LEU A 58 7.97 0.62 -4.65
CA LEU A 58 8.48 1.58 -5.62
C LEU A 58 9.74 2.30 -5.11
N ARG A 59 10.12 2.03 -3.85
CA ARG A 59 11.34 2.53 -3.20
C ARG A 59 11.47 4.06 -3.32
N MET A 60 10.36 4.76 -3.08
CA MET A 60 10.35 6.22 -3.04
C MET A 60 10.90 6.73 -1.70
N ASN A 61 11.60 7.87 -1.73
CA ASN A 61 11.83 8.63 -0.50
C ASN A 61 10.51 9.26 -0.01
N VAL A 62 10.52 9.91 1.16
CA VAL A 62 9.28 10.39 1.77
C VAL A 62 8.63 11.52 0.97
N ASP A 63 9.43 12.41 0.37
CA ASP A 63 8.94 13.53 -0.44
C ASP A 63 8.29 13.04 -1.74
N GLU A 64 8.94 12.11 -2.44
CA GLU A 64 8.36 11.47 -3.62
C GLU A 64 7.04 10.75 -3.29
N ALA A 65 6.95 10.09 -2.12
CA ALA A 65 5.73 9.45 -1.69
C ALA A 65 4.62 10.44 -1.32
N ILE A 66 4.97 11.61 -0.79
CA ILE A 66 4.03 12.72 -0.56
C ILE A 66 3.45 13.20 -1.89
N GLU A 67 4.31 13.48 -2.87
CA GLU A 67 3.86 13.92 -4.20
C GLU A 67 3.00 12.85 -4.88
N GLY A 68 3.40 11.58 -4.78
CA GLY A 68 2.63 10.45 -5.30
C GLY A 68 1.25 10.32 -4.66
N LEU A 69 1.16 10.48 -3.32
CA LEU A 69 -0.11 10.46 -2.60
C LEU A 69 -1.01 11.62 -3.04
N ILE A 70 -0.48 12.85 -3.10
CA ILE A 70 -1.24 14.05 -3.48
C ILE A 70 -1.73 13.94 -4.92
N SER A 71 -0.89 13.47 -5.85
CA SER A 71 -1.25 13.28 -7.25
C SER A 71 -2.42 12.29 -7.40
N VAL A 72 -2.31 11.12 -6.77
CA VAL A 72 -3.40 10.12 -6.80
C VAL A 72 -4.67 10.67 -6.15
N ALA A 73 -4.55 11.30 -4.98
CA ALA A 73 -5.71 11.85 -4.27
C ALA A 73 -6.41 12.96 -5.07
N GLY A 74 -5.67 13.85 -5.72
CA GLY A 74 -6.21 14.95 -6.52
C GLY A 74 -6.95 14.48 -7.78
N ILE A 75 -6.50 13.38 -8.40
CA ILE A 75 -7.19 12.78 -9.56
C ILE A 75 -8.47 12.05 -9.11
N VAL A 76 -8.44 11.38 -7.96
CA VAL A 76 -9.58 10.60 -7.47
C VAL A 76 -10.65 11.49 -6.84
N PHE A 77 -10.25 12.52 -6.09
CA PHE A 77 -11.15 13.42 -5.35
C PHE A 77 -10.90 14.88 -5.77
N PRO A 78 -11.34 15.28 -6.99
CA PRO A 78 -11.18 16.65 -7.43
C PRO A 78 -12.00 17.62 -6.56
N ALA A 79 -11.49 18.85 -6.41
CA ALA A 79 -12.09 19.87 -5.55
C ALA A 79 -13.52 20.29 -5.97
N GLU A 80 -13.87 20.09 -7.24
CA GLU A 80 -15.19 20.41 -7.83
C GLU A 80 -16.08 19.16 -7.91
N THR A 81 -16.11 18.32 -6.89
CA THR A 81 -16.95 17.12 -6.90
C THR A 81 -18.44 17.49 -6.73
N PRO A 82 -19.35 16.89 -7.52
CA PRO A 82 -20.79 17.08 -7.33
C PRO A 82 -21.26 16.55 -5.97
N GLU A 83 -22.45 16.97 -5.53
CA GLU A 83 -23.07 16.58 -4.25
C GLU A 83 -23.21 15.06 -4.04
N ALA A 84 -23.05 14.26 -5.11
CA ALA A 84 -23.13 12.80 -5.11
C ALA A 84 -21.81 12.13 -5.53
N ILE A 85 -21.42 11.08 -4.80
CA ILE A 85 -20.22 10.29 -5.06
C ILE A 85 -20.47 9.31 -6.23
N ASP A 86 -19.69 9.43 -7.30
CA ASP A 86 -19.66 8.47 -8.42
C ASP A 86 -18.57 7.42 -8.18
N ARG A 87 -18.97 6.22 -7.78
CA ARG A 87 -18.06 5.13 -7.40
C ARG A 87 -17.32 4.56 -8.61
N GLU A 88 -17.98 4.48 -9.75
CA GLU A 88 -17.43 3.98 -11.00
C GLU A 88 -16.36 4.93 -11.54
N ALA A 89 -16.65 6.24 -11.55
CA ALA A 89 -15.69 7.27 -11.92
C ALA A 89 -14.48 7.27 -10.98
N ASN A 90 -14.69 7.21 -9.66
CA ASN A 90 -13.60 7.14 -8.68
C ASN A 90 -12.69 5.93 -8.90
N THR A 91 -13.26 4.74 -9.16
CA THR A 91 -12.46 3.54 -9.43
C THR A 91 -11.67 3.67 -10.74
N LYS A 92 -12.27 4.25 -11.79
CA LYS A 92 -11.57 4.50 -13.05
C LYS A 92 -10.41 5.48 -12.86
N ASN A 93 -10.66 6.60 -12.17
CA ASN A 93 -9.68 7.63 -11.89
C ASN A 93 -8.54 7.09 -11.04
N LEU A 94 -8.85 6.30 -10.00
CA LEU A 94 -7.84 5.67 -9.16
C LEU A 94 -6.94 4.74 -9.97
N LYS A 95 -7.53 3.89 -10.82
CA LYS A 95 -6.77 2.99 -11.67
C LYS A 95 -5.83 3.78 -12.59
N GLN A 96 -6.35 4.80 -13.28
CA GLN A 96 -5.56 5.63 -14.19
C GLN A 96 -4.42 6.36 -13.44
N ALA A 97 -4.71 6.97 -12.30
CA ALA A 97 -3.71 7.70 -11.51
C ALA A 97 -2.55 6.80 -11.07
N VAL A 98 -2.84 5.56 -10.67
CA VAL A 98 -1.80 4.60 -10.29
C VAL A 98 -1.02 4.12 -11.53
N GLU A 99 -1.69 3.90 -12.66
CA GLU A 99 -1.01 3.54 -13.91
C GLU A 99 -0.06 4.64 -14.38
N ASP A 100 -0.49 5.89 -14.33
CA ASP A 100 0.33 7.06 -14.69
C ASP A 100 1.53 7.20 -13.73
N LEU A 101 1.31 7.07 -12.43
CA LEU A 101 2.37 7.08 -11.41
C LEU A 101 3.41 5.97 -11.64
N LEU A 102 3.00 4.77 -12.05
CA LEU A 102 3.95 3.70 -12.40
C LEU A 102 4.74 4.04 -13.66
N GLN A 103 4.08 4.60 -14.68
CA GLN A 103 4.72 4.99 -15.93
C GLN A 103 5.79 6.08 -15.74
N THR A 104 5.56 7.07 -14.88
CA THR A 104 6.58 8.09 -14.57
C THR A 104 7.83 7.51 -13.92
N LYS A 105 7.71 6.35 -13.27
CA LYS A 105 8.83 5.58 -12.71
C LYS A 105 9.37 4.49 -13.66
N GLY A 106 8.90 4.44 -14.91
CA GLY A 106 9.33 3.45 -15.90
C GLY A 106 8.83 2.02 -15.62
N ILE A 107 7.77 1.87 -14.84
CA ILE A 107 7.20 0.58 -14.44
C ILE A 107 5.93 0.33 -15.24
N GLN A 108 5.83 -0.88 -15.83
CA GLN A 108 4.66 -1.22 -16.63
C GLN A 108 3.43 -1.45 -15.73
N PRO A 109 2.22 -0.99 -16.11
CA PRO A 109 0.97 -1.26 -15.38
C PRO A 109 0.69 -2.75 -15.11
N THR A 110 1.20 -3.63 -15.97
CA THR A 110 1.07 -5.08 -15.85
C THR A 110 2.03 -5.72 -14.84
N THR A 111 2.92 -4.92 -14.24
CA THR A 111 3.93 -5.37 -13.27
C THR A 111 3.26 -5.96 -12.03
N LYS A 112 3.67 -7.18 -11.67
CA LYS A 112 3.15 -7.91 -10.51
C LYS A 112 3.69 -7.34 -9.20
N MET A 113 2.87 -7.44 -8.15
CA MET A 113 3.29 -7.10 -6.78
C MET A 113 4.56 -7.85 -6.40
N TYR A 114 4.58 -9.17 -6.64
CA TYR A 114 5.76 -10.00 -6.52
C TYR A 114 6.25 -10.49 -7.89
N ASN A 115 7.54 -10.30 -8.17
CA ASN A 115 8.23 -10.84 -9.34
C ASN A 115 9.47 -11.63 -8.89
N LYS A 116 9.55 -12.91 -9.26
CA LYS A 116 10.67 -13.79 -8.88
C LYS A 116 12.00 -13.39 -9.54
N ASN A 117 11.94 -12.73 -10.69
CA ASN A 117 13.10 -12.39 -11.50
C ASN A 117 13.65 -10.99 -11.18
N GLU A 118 12.97 -10.20 -10.35
CA GLU A 118 13.51 -8.95 -9.82
C GLU A 118 14.47 -9.27 -8.67
N SER A 119 15.56 -8.50 -8.58
CA SER A 119 16.47 -8.59 -7.43
C SER A 119 15.65 -8.45 -6.14
N THR A 120 15.99 -9.24 -5.13
CA THR A 120 15.21 -9.29 -3.89
C THR A 120 15.07 -7.89 -3.31
N ILE A 121 13.87 -7.32 -3.39
CA ILE A 121 13.51 -6.08 -2.71
C ILE A 121 13.80 -6.31 -1.21
N LYS A 122 14.71 -5.50 -0.65
CA LYS A 122 15.11 -5.58 0.77
C LYS A 122 13.88 -5.44 1.68
N CYS A 123 13.07 -4.42 1.42
CA CYS A 123 11.84 -4.15 2.14
C CYS A 123 10.66 -5.00 1.60
N LYS A 124 10.06 -5.78 2.50
CA LYS A 124 8.87 -6.57 2.21
C LYS A 124 7.62 -5.73 2.39
N VAL A 125 6.78 -5.64 1.36
CA VAL A 125 5.53 -4.88 1.45
C VAL A 125 4.34 -5.81 1.56
N VAL A 126 3.43 -5.47 2.46
CA VAL A 126 2.16 -6.16 2.66
C VAL A 126 1.02 -5.16 2.54
N VAL A 127 0.06 -5.46 1.68
CA VAL A 127 -1.15 -4.65 1.48
C VAL A 127 -2.36 -5.48 1.89
N ALA A 128 -3.13 -5.01 2.87
CA ALA A 128 -4.33 -5.71 3.33
C ALA A 128 -5.58 -5.29 2.56
N THR A 129 -6.44 -6.24 2.28
CA THR A 129 -7.73 -6.11 1.61
C THR A 129 -8.69 -7.15 2.21
N ALA A 130 -9.92 -7.23 1.73
CA ALA A 130 -10.85 -8.31 2.05
C ALA A 130 -11.59 -8.77 0.80
N SER A 131 -12.13 -9.99 0.83
CA SER A 131 -13.05 -10.42 -0.22
C SER A 131 -14.37 -9.70 -0.04
N SER A 132 -14.98 -9.20 -1.12
CA SER A 132 -16.32 -8.60 -1.02
C SER A 132 -17.40 -9.61 -0.56
N ALA A 133 -17.11 -10.91 -0.65
CA ALA A 133 -17.99 -11.99 -0.18
C ALA A 133 -17.75 -12.38 1.28
N ASP A 134 -16.58 -12.03 1.85
CA ASP A 134 -16.23 -12.29 3.24
C ASP A 134 -15.31 -11.19 3.78
N LEU A 135 -15.90 -10.30 4.58
CA LEU A 135 -15.21 -9.19 5.22
C LEU A 135 -14.66 -9.53 6.62
N SER A 136 -14.84 -10.78 7.09
CA SER A 136 -14.40 -11.18 8.43
C SER A 136 -12.91 -11.49 8.50
N HIS A 137 -12.28 -11.80 7.36
CA HIS A 137 -10.86 -12.16 7.29
C HIS A 137 -10.10 -11.26 6.31
N PRO A 138 -8.98 -10.63 6.74
CA PRO A 138 -8.13 -9.89 5.83
C PRO A 138 -7.39 -10.83 4.88
N ILE A 139 -7.28 -10.41 3.62
CA ILE A 139 -6.44 -11.01 2.60
C ILE A 139 -5.23 -10.09 2.40
N LEU A 140 -4.04 -10.68 2.30
CA LEU A 140 -2.79 -9.94 2.21
C LEU A 140 -2.15 -10.12 0.83
N PHE A 141 -1.97 -9.04 0.09
CA PHE A 141 -1.11 -9.00 -1.10
C PHE A 141 0.31 -8.63 -0.71
N ARG A 142 1.29 -9.24 -1.38
CA ARG A 142 2.69 -9.24 -0.93
C ARG A 142 3.65 -9.03 -2.08
N THR A 143 4.78 -8.42 -1.79
CA THR A 143 5.88 -8.22 -2.76
C THR A 143 6.98 -9.27 -2.66
N TYR A 144 6.69 -10.38 -2.00
CA TYR A 144 7.62 -11.48 -1.76
C TYR A 144 6.91 -12.84 -1.86
N ALA A 145 7.69 -13.89 -2.15
CA ALA A 145 7.18 -15.25 -2.19
C ALA A 145 6.63 -15.68 -0.83
N THR A 146 5.49 -16.38 -0.85
CA THR A 146 5.00 -17.13 0.31
C THR A 146 4.76 -18.59 -0.08
N ARG A 147 4.64 -19.45 0.93
CA ARG A 147 4.28 -20.86 0.74
C ARG A 147 2.81 -21.03 0.33
N SER A 148 1.98 -19.99 0.45
CA SER A 148 0.55 -20.06 0.11
C SER A 148 0.32 -19.76 -1.37
N THR A 149 -0.67 -20.41 -1.98
CA THR A 149 -1.14 -20.16 -3.35
C THR A 149 -2.02 -18.90 -3.42
N SER A 150 -1.55 -17.80 -2.84
CA SER A 150 -2.26 -16.52 -2.90
C SER A 150 -2.24 -15.94 -4.32
N LEU A 151 -3.30 -15.21 -4.68
CA LEU A 151 -3.31 -14.39 -5.90
C LEU A 151 -2.10 -13.43 -5.89
N ASN A 152 -1.43 -13.32 -7.03
CA ASN A 152 -0.38 -12.34 -7.27
C ASN A 152 -0.93 -11.25 -8.22
N PRO A 153 -1.57 -10.20 -7.69
CA PRO A 153 -2.10 -9.11 -8.49
C PRO A 153 -0.97 -8.26 -9.10
N THR A 154 -1.31 -7.43 -10.09
CA THR A 154 -0.48 -6.28 -10.45
C THR A 154 -0.40 -5.28 -9.30
N ILE A 155 0.58 -4.38 -9.34
CA ILE A 155 0.68 -3.29 -8.38
C ILE A 155 -0.60 -2.44 -8.41
N VAL A 156 -1.09 -2.13 -9.61
CA VAL A 156 -2.36 -1.41 -9.84
C VAL A 156 -3.53 -2.15 -9.21
N GLU A 157 -3.70 -3.44 -9.50
CA GLU A 157 -4.77 -4.27 -8.94
C GLU A 157 -4.71 -4.30 -7.40
N GLY A 158 -3.51 -4.43 -6.82
CA GLY A 158 -3.31 -4.44 -5.38
C GLY A 158 -3.69 -3.13 -4.70
N ILE A 159 -3.28 -1.99 -5.28
CA ILE A 159 -3.67 -0.65 -4.80
C ILE A 159 -5.18 -0.46 -4.94
N CYS A 160 -5.77 -0.74 -6.10
CA CYS A 160 -7.21 -0.60 -6.31
C CYS A 160 -8.01 -1.44 -5.30
N ALA A 161 -7.59 -2.67 -5.01
CA ALA A 161 -8.27 -3.53 -4.06
C ALA A 161 -8.21 -3.01 -2.61
N THR A 162 -7.04 -2.56 -2.14
CA THR A 162 -6.94 -2.02 -0.78
C THR A 162 -7.64 -0.67 -0.63
N MET A 163 -7.75 0.09 -1.72
CA MET A 163 -8.39 1.40 -1.75
C MET A 163 -9.90 1.34 -1.99
N ALA A 164 -10.44 0.21 -2.44
CA ALA A 164 -11.85 0.05 -2.80
C ALA A 164 -12.80 0.06 -1.57
N ILE A 165 -12.87 1.20 -0.89
CA ILE A 165 -13.78 1.47 0.22
C ILE A 165 -15.22 1.46 -0.33
N PRO A 166 -16.13 0.63 0.21
CA PRO A 166 -17.46 0.43 -0.38
C PRO A 166 -18.31 1.69 -0.58
N SER A 167 -18.11 2.74 0.23
CA SER A 167 -18.82 4.01 0.06
C SER A 167 -18.26 4.91 -1.04
N LEU A 168 -17.03 4.68 -1.49
CA LEU A 168 -16.30 5.58 -2.40
C LEU A 168 -15.98 4.94 -3.76
N PHE A 169 -15.88 3.62 -3.83
CA PHE A 169 -15.38 2.89 -5.01
C PHE A 169 -16.17 1.61 -5.27
N VAL A 170 -16.15 1.09 -6.49
CA VAL A 170 -16.61 -0.28 -6.78
C VAL A 170 -15.55 -1.31 -6.39
N PRO A 171 -15.92 -2.55 -6.02
CA PRO A 171 -14.95 -3.60 -5.69
C PRO A 171 -13.96 -3.87 -6.83
N ALA A 172 -12.68 -4.06 -6.48
CA ALA A 172 -11.65 -4.41 -7.43
C ALA A 172 -11.75 -5.89 -7.81
N LYS A 173 -11.69 -6.15 -9.11
CA LYS A 173 -11.86 -7.47 -9.70
C LYS A 173 -10.49 -8.00 -10.14
N ILE A 174 -10.06 -9.12 -9.55
CA ILE A 174 -8.71 -9.66 -9.74
C ILE A 174 -8.76 -11.16 -10.04
N GLY A 175 -8.02 -11.56 -11.07
CA GLY A 175 -7.87 -12.96 -11.48
C GLY A 175 -8.29 -13.20 -12.92
N PRO A 176 -8.19 -14.44 -13.41
CA PRO A 176 -8.63 -14.78 -14.76
C PRO A 176 -10.15 -14.67 -14.89
N ARG A 177 -10.66 -14.29 -16.06
CA ARG A 177 -12.07 -13.97 -16.35
C ARG A 177 -13.11 -14.97 -15.78
N LEU A 178 -12.79 -16.27 -15.75
CA LEU A 178 -13.71 -17.32 -15.27
C LEU A 178 -13.58 -17.63 -13.77
N ARG A 179 -12.59 -17.07 -13.06
CA ARG A 179 -12.33 -17.26 -11.62
C ARG A 179 -11.97 -15.95 -10.93
N GLU A 180 -12.49 -14.86 -11.46
CA GLU A 180 -12.30 -13.52 -10.92
C GLU A 180 -12.86 -13.44 -9.50
N LYS A 181 -12.12 -12.79 -8.61
CA LYS A 181 -12.56 -12.51 -7.24
C LYS A 181 -12.68 -11.02 -7.05
N SER A 182 -13.71 -10.61 -6.31
CA SER A 182 -13.97 -9.23 -5.96
C SER A 182 -13.39 -8.90 -4.59
N PHE A 183 -12.70 -7.76 -4.50
CA PHE A 183 -11.96 -7.30 -3.34
C PHE A 183 -12.38 -5.88 -2.96
N VAL A 184 -12.35 -5.59 -1.66
CA VAL A 184 -12.63 -4.26 -1.10
C VAL A 184 -11.54 -3.86 -0.10
N GLY A 185 -11.48 -2.56 0.21
CA GLY A 185 -10.52 -2.02 1.15
C GLY A 185 -10.79 -2.46 2.57
N GLY A 186 -9.83 -3.15 3.18
CA GLY A 186 -9.87 -3.61 4.58
C GLY A 186 -10.93 -4.68 4.89
N ALA A 187 -10.60 -5.55 5.85
CA ALA A 187 -11.60 -6.37 6.53
C ALA A 187 -12.22 -5.59 7.69
N VAL A 188 -13.39 -6.03 8.17
CA VAL A 188 -14.01 -5.44 9.38
C VAL A 188 -13.03 -5.54 10.54
N GLY A 189 -12.70 -4.41 11.15
CA GLY A 189 -11.76 -4.33 12.28
C GLY A 189 -10.28 -4.44 11.89
N ALA A 190 -9.94 -4.47 10.59
CA ALA A 190 -8.56 -4.56 10.10
C ALA A 190 -8.05 -3.23 9.51
N ASN A 191 -8.55 -2.09 10.00
CA ASN A 191 -8.10 -0.76 9.55
C ASN A 191 -6.66 -0.45 10.00
N ASN A 192 -6.20 -1.09 11.08
CA ASN A 192 -4.81 -1.07 11.49
C ASN A 192 -4.18 -2.45 11.20
N PRO A 193 -3.21 -2.55 10.27
CA PRO A 193 -2.66 -3.83 9.84
C PRO A 193 -1.61 -4.39 10.80
N THR A 194 -1.29 -3.74 11.92
CA THR A 194 -0.14 -4.10 12.79
C THR A 194 -0.19 -5.55 13.25
N ARG A 195 -1.37 -6.05 13.65
CA ARG A 195 -1.52 -7.44 14.08
C ARG A 195 -1.22 -8.44 12.95
N GLU A 196 -1.72 -8.16 11.74
CA GLU A 196 -1.46 -9.01 10.59
C GLU A 196 0.00 -8.90 10.13
N LEU A 197 0.59 -7.72 10.21
CA LEU A 197 1.99 -7.50 9.88
C LEU A 197 2.93 -8.25 10.83
N LEU A 198 2.61 -8.31 12.12
CA LEU A 198 3.39 -9.10 13.09
C LEU A 198 3.31 -10.60 12.84
N LYS A 199 2.13 -11.11 12.44
CA LYS A 199 2.00 -12.51 12.00
C LYS A 199 2.84 -12.77 10.76
N GLU A 200 2.82 -11.86 9.79
CA GLU A 200 3.64 -11.95 8.59
C GLU A 200 5.13 -11.91 8.90
N ALA A 201 5.58 -11.01 9.78
CA ALA A 201 6.95 -10.95 10.22
C ALA A 201 7.40 -12.27 10.87
N ALA A 202 6.58 -12.86 11.75
CA ALA A 202 6.85 -14.16 12.36
C ALA A 202 6.91 -15.29 11.32
N ASN A 203 6.06 -15.26 10.28
CA ASN A 203 6.06 -16.24 9.21
C ASN A 203 7.29 -16.13 8.29
N VAL A 204 7.77 -14.92 8.06
CA VAL A 204 8.85 -14.64 7.10
C VAL A 204 10.24 -14.71 7.74
N PHE A 205 10.40 -14.13 8.92
CA PHE A 205 11.69 -14.04 9.61
C PHE A 205 11.89 -15.15 10.66
N GLY A 206 10.82 -15.87 10.99
CA GLY A 206 10.80 -16.92 12.01
C GLY A 206 10.31 -16.42 13.35
N LYS A 207 9.64 -17.31 14.11
CA LYS A 207 9.00 -16.99 15.39
C LYS A 207 9.98 -16.62 16.51
N ASP A 208 11.22 -17.08 16.39
CA ASP A 208 12.27 -16.86 17.40
C ASP A 208 13.02 -15.53 17.20
N LYS A 209 12.76 -14.81 16.10
CA LYS A 209 13.34 -13.49 15.87
C LYS A 209 12.57 -12.43 16.65
N ARG A 210 13.31 -11.62 17.41
CA ARG A 210 12.73 -10.48 18.15
C ARG A 210 12.53 -9.31 17.21
N VAL A 211 11.33 -8.72 17.25
CA VAL A 211 11.05 -7.43 16.61
C VAL A 211 11.69 -6.33 17.45
N THR A 212 12.62 -5.58 16.85
CA THR A 212 13.34 -4.49 17.51
C THR A 212 12.49 -3.23 17.64
N GLN A 213 11.70 -2.92 16.61
CA GLN A 213 10.88 -1.72 16.55
C GLN A 213 9.59 -1.99 15.77
N ILE A 214 8.49 -1.38 16.21
CA ILE A 214 7.23 -1.31 15.47
C ILE A 214 6.83 0.16 15.40
N LEU A 215 6.66 0.66 14.18
CA LEU A 215 6.10 1.99 13.93
C LEU A 215 4.67 1.84 13.36
N SER A 216 3.67 1.99 14.22
CA SER A 216 2.25 1.97 13.84
C SER A 216 1.72 3.40 13.82
N ILE A 217 1.33 3.88 12.64
CA ILE A 217 0.89 5.26 12.43
C ILE A 217 -0.57 5.26 11.96
N GLY A 218 -1.44 5.86 12.79
CA GLY A 218 -2.85 6.12 12.48
C GLY A 218 -3.03 7.38 11.62
N ALA A 219 -4.24 7.59 11.11
CA ALA A 219 -4.57 8.74 10.25
C ALA A 219 -5.48 9.77 10.95
N GLY A 220 -5.54 9.76 12.28
CA GLY A 220 -6.52 10.47 13.10
C GLY A 220 -7.70 9.59 13.48
#